data_AF-A0A1C9TA92-F1
#
_entry.id   AF-A0A1C9TA92-F1
#
_cell.length_a   1.000
_cell.length_b   1.000
_cell.length_c   1.000
_cell.angle_alpha   90.00
_cell.angle_beta   90.00
_cell.angle_gamma   90.00
#
_symmetry.space_group_name_H-M   'P 1'
#
loop_
_entity.id
_entity.type
_entity.pdbx_description
1 polymer ?
#
loop_
_entity_poly.entity_id
_entity_poly.type
_entity_poly.pdbx_seq_one_letter_code
_entity_poly.pdbx_strand_id
1 'polypeptide(L)'
;MSLLGKPINYKTSRRDVRYRKTQARVYNFLERPRGVKAVIYHMSVFCTIFICLTLSVLSTVQDYEDQATEVLFYIESFVVVWFTIEYILRLWSSGCRSRYQGFCGRMKYAKRPFCCIDIVTIVASVVVLANGSGGQVVSAVRGLRFFQILRMVRMDRRGGTWKLLGSVVFAHRRELITTVYIGFLGLIFSSFLVYLVEKDNNDHFKNFPDALWWGVITLCTVG
;
A
#
# COMPACT_ATOMS: atom_id res chain seq x y z
N MET A 1 -15.50 25.09 -29.44
CA MET A 1 -16.24 26.33 -29.74
C MET A 1 -17.28 26.53 -28.65
N SER A 2 -17.26 27.67 -27.95
CA SER A 2 -18.35 28.13 -27.10
C SER A 2 -19.03 29.27 -27.84
N LEU A 3 -20.35 29.21 -27.98
CA LEU A 3 -21.18 30.11 -28.80
C LEU A 3 -21.33 31.54 -28.25
N LEU A 4 -20.56 31.92 -27.22
CA LEU A 4 -20.45 33.30 -26.76
C LEU A 4 -18.98 33.69 -26.65
N GLY A 5 -18.50 34.28 -27.74
CA GLY A 5 -17.14 34.77 -27.92
C GLY A 5 -16.78 35.93 -26.99
N LYS A 6 -16.46 35.61 -25.73
CA LYS A 6 -15.46 36.37 -25.00
C LYS A 6 -14.14 35.63 -25.12
N PRO A 7 -13.11 36.20 -25.77
CA PRO A 7 -11.78 35.62 -25.68
C PRO A 7 -11.39 35.63 -24.20
N ILE A 8 -11.23 34.45 -23.61
CA ILE A 8 -10.62 34.34 -22.29
C ILE A 8 -9.22 34.90 -22.48
N ASN A 9 -9.00 36.12 -22.01
CA ASN A 9 -7.72 36.81 -22.09
C ASN A 9 -6.77 36.12 -21.10
N TYR A 10 -6.28 34.94 -21.48
CA TYR A 10 -5.26 34.23 -20.74
C TYR A 10 -3.96 34.97 -21.02
N LYS A 11 -3.62 35.92 -20.14
CA LYS A 11 -2.29 36.54 -20.09
C LYS A 11 -1.28 35.41 -19.86
N THR A 12 -0.77 34.83 -20.95
CA THR A 12 0.30 33.84 -20.93
C THR A 12 1.58 34.58 -20.53
N SER A 13 1.89 34.58 -19.24
CA SER A 13 3.20 35.07 -18.81
C SER A 13 4.26 34.07 -19.29
N ARG A 14 5.40 34.52 -19.82
CA ARG A 14 6.54 33.63 -20.12
C ARG A 14 6.98 32.79 -18.91
N ARG A 15 6.68 33.26 -17.68
CA ARG A 15 6.86 32.49 -16.43
C ARG A 15 5.99 31.24 -16.37
N ASP A 16 4.79 31.24 -16.96
CA ASP A 16 3.88 30.09 -17.01
C ASP A 16 4.44 28.92 -17.82
N VAL A 17 5.18 29.20 -18.90
CA VAL A 17 5.72 28.15 -19.77
C VAL A 17 6.85 27.39 -19.08
N ARG A 18 7.81 28.11 -18.47
CA ARG A 18 8.91 27.49 -17.71
C ARG A 18 8.36 26.75 -16.49
N TYR A 19 7.41 27.35 -15.77
CA TYR A 19 6.75 26.73 -14.63
C TYR A 19 6.03 25.43 -15.00
N ARG A 20 5.21 25.43 -16.06
CA ARG A 20 4.52 24.22 -16.55
C ARG A 20 5.49 23.15 -17.03
N LYS A 21 6.60 23.53 -17.66
CA LYS A 21 7.65 22.59 -18.08
C LYS A 21 8.31 21.91 -16.88
N THR A 22 8.60 22.65 -15.81
CA THR A 22 9.13 22.09 -14.56
C THR A 22 8.11 21.20 -13.87
N GLN A 23 6.84 21.62 -13.77
CA GLN A 23 5.77 20.77 -13.22
C GLN A 23 5.63 19.45 -13.99
N ALA A 24 5.63 19.50 -15.32
CA ALA A 24 5.54 18.29 -16.15
C ALA A 24 6.78 17.39 -15.98
N ARG A 25 7.98 17.96 -15.82
CA ARG A 25 9.20 17.20 -15.56
C ARG A 25 9.14 16.49 -14.22
N VAL A 26 8.75 17.19 -13.15
CA VAL A 26 8.58 16.61 -11.80
C VAL A 26 7.47 15.55 -11.81
N TYR A 27 6.33 15.83 -12.44
CA TYR A 27 5.24 14.87 -12.57
C TYR A 27 5.68 13.62 -13.32
N ASN A 28 6.43 13.76 -14.42
CA ASN A 28 6.95 12.60 -15.14
C ASN A 28 8.00 11.85 -14.31
N PHE A 29 8.92 12.53 -13.64
CA PHE A 29 9.92 11.88 -12.79
C PHE A 29 9.27 11.06 -11.67
N LEU A 30 8.28 11.63 -11.00
CA LEU A 30 7.57 11.00 -9.90
C LEU A 30 6.58 9.94 -10.39
N GLU A 31 5.74 10.22 -11.38
CA GLU A 31 4.65 9.31 -11.76
C GLU A 31 5.10 8.27 -12.79
N ARG A 32 6.05 8.61 -13.67
CA ARG A 32 6.52 7.84 -14.85
C ARG A 32 8.03 7.66 -14.76
N PRO A 33 8.56 6.77 -13.90
CA PRO A 33 9.99 6.56 -13.85
C PRO A 33 10.51 6.13 -15.22
N ARG A 34 11.24 7.03 -15.86
CA ARG A 34 11.94 6.80 -17.12
C ARG A 34 13.38 7.23 -16.92
N GLY A 35 14.30 6.32 -17.22
CA GLY A 35 15.73 6.52 -17.05
C GLY A 35 16.23 6.19 -15.64
N VAL A 36 17.55 6.08 -15.54
CA VAL A 36 18.27 5.53 -14.39
C VAL A 36 18.03 6.35 -13.11
N LYS A 37 18.00 7.69 -13.20
CA LYS A 37 17.83 8.57 -12.02
C LYS A 37 16.48 8.37 -11.31
N ALA A 38 15.40 8.17 -12.07
CA ALA A 38 14.09 7.93 -11.49
C ALA A 38 14.03 6.55 -10.85
N VAL A 39 14.61 5.53 -11.49
CA VAL A 39 14.72 4.18 -10.92
C VAL A 39 15.50 4.20 -9.61
N ILE A 40 16.66 4.87 -9.56
CA ILE A 40 17.45 5.00 -8.32
C ILE A 40 16.62 5.63 -7.20
N TYR A 41 15.86 6.69 -7.48
CA TYR A 41 14.98 7.31 -6.48
C TYR A 41 13.88 6.36 -5.98
N HIS A 42 13.22 5.63 -6.87
CA HIS A 42 12.21 4.65 -6.44
C HIS A 42 12.83 3.48 -5.67
N MET A 43 14.01 3.03 -6.09
CA MET A 43 14.78 2.01 -5.37
C MET A 43 15.22 2.50 -4.00
N SER A 44 15.65 3.75 -3.85
CA SER A 44 16.02 4.30 -2.55
C SER A 44 14.81 4.37 -1.62
N VAL A 45 13.66 4.83 -2.13
CA VAL A 45 12.40 4.83 -1.37
C VAL A 45 12.01 3.41 -0.94
N PHE A 46 12.15 2.42 -1.83
CA PHE A 46 11.91 1.02 -1.50
C PHE A 46 12.86 0.51 -0.41
N CYS A 47 14.17 0.72 -0.57
CA CYS A 47 15.17 0.31 0.42
C CYS A 47 14.91 0.95 1.79
N THR A 48 14.53 2.24 1.84
CA THR A 48 14.20 2.89 3.11
C THR A 48 12.98 2.26 3.79
N ILE A 49 11.92 1.95 3.03
CA ILE A 49 10.74 1.26 3.60
C ILE A 49 11.11 -0.15 4.08
N PHE A 50 11.95 -0.86 3.32
CA PHE A 50 12.42 -2.20 3.69
C PHE A 50 13.25 -2.17 4.96
N ILE A 51 14.20 -1.24 5.09
CA ILE A 51 14.99 -1.04 6.32
C ILE A 51 14.08 -0.73 7.52
N CYS A 52 13.08 0.14 7.34
CA CYS A 52 12.10 0.40 8.40
C CYS A 52 11.34 -0.86 8.81
N LEU A 53 10.94 -1.70 7.86
CA LEU A 53 10.25 -2.97 8.14
C LEU A 53 11.17 -3.92 8.91
N THR A 54 12.42 -4.08 8.49
CA THR A 54 13.39 -4.94 9.19
C THR A 54 13.66 -4.46 10.60
N LEU A 55 13.89 -3.16 10.81
CA LEU A 55 14.08 -2.58 12.15
C LEU A 55 12.85 -2.75 13.03
N SER A 56 11.65 -2.73 12.45
CA SER A 56 10.39 -2.98 13.15
C SER A 56 10.23 -4.43 13.61
N VAL A 57 10.73 -5.39 12.82
CA VAL A 57 10.81 -6.79 13.24
C VAL A 57 11.88 -6.95 14.31
N LEU A 58 13.03 -6.30 14.18
CA LEU A 58 14.09 -6.35 15.20
C LEU A 58 13.63 -5.74 16.54
N SER A 59 12.78 -4.70 16.54
CA SER A 59 12.19 -4.15 17.76
C SER A 59 11.17 -5.08 18.45
N THR A 60 10.82 -6.23 17.86
CA THR A 60 10.03 -7.27 18.56
C THR A 60 10.90 -8.20 19.41
N VAL A 61 12.22 -8.20 19.20
CA VAL A 61 13.16 -9.04 19.93
C VAL A 61 13.56 -8.31 21.22
N GLN A 62 13.29 -8.93 22.37
CA GLN A 62 13.50 -8.32 23.70
C GLN A 62 14.94 -7.81 23.90
N ASP A 63 15.95 -8.51 23.36
CA ASP A 63 17.36 -8.15 23.51
C ASP A 63 17.74 -6.82 22.83
N TYR A 64 16.99 -6.38 21.82
CA TYR A 64 17.28 -5.19 21.02
C TYR A 64 16.16 -4.14 21.07
N GLU A 65 15.14 -4.33 21.90
CA GLU A 65 13.91 -3.55 21.87
C GLU A 65 14.16 -2.05 22.07
N ASP A 66 14.92 -1.67 23.10
CA ASP A 66 15.13 -0.25 23.45
C ASP A 66 15.91 0.51 22.37
N GLN A 67 17.05 -0.05 21.94
CA GLN A 67 17.90 0.56 20.91
C GLN A 67 17.20 0.59 19.55
N ALA A 68 16.52 -0.49 19.17
CA ALA A 68 15.81 -0.55 17.89
C ALA A 68 14.63 0.42 17.87
N THR A 69 13.91 0.58 18.99
CA THR A 69 12.77 1.49 19.09
C THR A 69 13.20 2.95 18.96
N GLU A 70 14.30 3.35 19.61
CA GLU A 70 14.85 4.70 19.49
C GLU A 70 15.28 5.01 18.05
N VAL A 71 16.07 4.12 17.43
CA VAL A 71 16.52 4.26 16.04
C VAL A 71 15.31 4.30 15.07
N LEU A 72 14.30 3.45 15.32
CA LEU A 72 13.09 3.41 14.52
C LEU A 72 12.32 4.74 14.60
N PHE A 73 12.20 5.35 15.77
CA PHE A 73 11.55 6.65 15.93
C PHE A 73 12.22 7.76 15.10
N TYR A 74 13.55 7.83 15.11
CA TYR A 74 14.29 8.82 14.32
C TYR A 74 14.14 8.60 12.81
N ILE A 75 14.30 7.35 12.35
CA ILE A 75 14.13 7.01 10.93
C ILE A 75 12.69 7.28 10.50
N GLU A 76 11.71 6.91 11.30
CA GLU A 76 10.30 7.15 11.04
C GLU A 76 9.99 8.64 10.90
N SER A 77 10.48 9.46 11.81
CA SER A 77 10.35 10.92 11.72
C SER A 77 10.91 11.47 10.41
N PHE A 78 12.13 11.06 10.03
CA PHE A 78 12.75 11.44 8.76
C PHE A 78 11.92 11.00 7.55
N VAL A 79 11.42 9.77 7.57
CA VAL A 79 10.62 9.16 6.51
C VAL A 79 9.28 9.87 6.33
N VAL A 80 8.62 10.24 7.42
CA VAL A 80 7.36 11.02 7.39
C VAL A 80 7.58 12.38 6.75
N VAL A 81 8.65 13.09 7.12
CA VAL A 81 8.99 14.39 6.52
C VAL A 81 9.26 14.23 5.02
N TRP A 82 10.09 13.25 4.64
CA TRP A 82 10.39 12.96 3.23
C TRP A 82 9.12 12.68 2.43
N PHE A 83 8.23 11.82 2.92
CA PHE A 83 6.98 11.49 2.20
C PHE A 83 5.98 12.62 2.17
N THR A 84 5.94 13.46 3.20
CA THR A 84 5.13 14.68 3.18
C THR A 84 5.58 15.62 2.07
N ILE A 85 6.90 15.84 1.94
CA ILE A 85 7.48 16.65 0.85
C ILE A 85 7.16 16.01 -0.51
N GLU A 86 7.36 14.69 -0.64
CA GLU A 86 7.05 13.97 -1.88
C GLU A 86 5.57 14.11 -2.27
N TYR A 87 4.66 13.96 -1.31
CA TYR A 87 3.22 14.10 -1.51
C TYR A 87 2.85 15.52 -1.96
N ILE A 88 3.40 16.55 -1.31
CA ILE A 88 3.19 17.95 -1.70
C ILE A 88 3.70 18.21 -3.12
N LEU A 89 4.91 17.74 -3.46
CA LEU A 89 5.48 17.86 -4.80
C LEU A 89 4.64 17.13 -5.85
N ARG A 90 4.06 15.97 -5.50
CA ARG A 90 3.16 15.20 -6.38
C ARG A 90 1.84 15.94 -6.60
N LEU A 91 1.22 16.45 -5.54
CA LEU A 91 0.00 17.23 -5.63
C LEU A 91 0.21 18.53 -6.41
N TRP A 92 1.33 19.22 -6.20
CA TRP A 92 1.70 20.42 -6.93
C TRP A 92 1.95 20.14 -8.42
N SER A 93 2.73 19.10 -8.73
CA SER A 93 3.08 18.72 -10.10
C SER A 93 1.89 18.18 -10.91
N SER A 94 0.86 17.61 -10.24
CA SER A 94 -0.38 17.15 -10.88
C SER A 94 -1.10 18.24 -11.69
N GLY A 95 -0.90 19.51 -11.32
CA GLY A 95 -1.45 20.68 -12.02
C GLY A 95 -0.95 20.86 -13.45
N CYS A 96 0.05 20.08 -13.91
CA CYS A 96 0.51 20.09 -15.30
C CYS A 96 -0.55 19.53 -16.27
N ARG A 97 -1.48 18.67 -15.80
CA ARG A 97 -2.56 18.14 -16.64
C ARG A 97 -3.78 19.06 -16.56
N SER A 98 -4.35 19.40 -17.72
CA SER A 98 -5.59 20.19 -17.83
C SER A 98 -6.73 19.65 -16.96
N ARG A 99 -6.84 18.32 -16.80
CA ARG A 99 -7.84 17.64 -15.94
C ARG A 99 -7.73 17.96 -14.44
N TYR A 100 -6.55 18.37 -13.96
CA TYR A 100 -6.26 18.60 -12.53
C TYR A 100 -5.88 20.05 -12.22
N GLN A 101 -6.25 20.99 -13.09
CA GLN A 101 -6.02 22.42 -12.87
C GLN A 101 -6.98 23.00 -11.82
N GLY A 102 -6.50 24.01 -11.08
CA GLY A 102 -7.25 24.66 -10.01
C GLY A 102 -7.39 23.82 -8.74
N PHE A 103 -8.06 24.37 -7.73
CA PHE A 103 -8.25 23.73 -6.43
C PHE A 103 -9.14 22.48 -6.52
N CYS A 104 -10.27 22.56 -7.23
CA CYS A 104 -11.17 21.44 -7.46
C CYS A 104 -10.51 20.29 -8.25
N GLY A 105 -9.65 20.62 -9.22
CA GLY A 105 -8.88 19.63 -9.97
C GLY A 105 -7.87 18.88 -9.10
N ARG A 106 -7.16 19.59 -8.22
CA ARG A 106 -6.23 18.98 -7.26
C ARG A 106 -6.94 18.11 -6.23
N MET A 107 -8.10 18.53 -5.72
CA MET A 107 -8.92 17.72 -4.82
C MET A 107 -9.38 16.41 -5.49
N LYS A 108 -9.72 16.47 -6.79
CA LYS A 108 -10.04 15.27 -7.58
C LYS A 108 -8.84 14.33 -7.76
N TYR A 109 -7.61 14.85 -7.79
CA TYR A 109 -6.40 14.03 -7.81
C TYR A 109 -6.16 13.36 -6.46
N ALA A 110 -6.32 14.09 -5.35
CA ALA A 110 -6.15 13.58 -3.99
C ALA A 110 -7.11 12.41 -3.67
N LYS A 111 -8.34 12.43 -4.21
CA LYS A 111 -9.35 11.36 -4.03
C LYS A 111 -9.04 10.03 -4.77
N ARG A 112 -7.92 9.91 -5.47
CA ARG A 112 -7.51 8.63 -6.07
C ARG A 112 -7.10 7.64 -4.97
N PRO A 113 -7.42 6.34 -5.07
CA PRO A 113 -7.22 5.38 -3.99
C PRO A 113 -5.77 5.36 -3.46
N PHE A 114 -4.78 5.32 -4.35
CA PHE A 114 -3.36 5.36 -3.94
C PHE A 114 -2.93 6.69 -3.30
N CYS A 115 -3.53 7.82 -3.71
CA CYS A 115 -3.27 9.10 -3.07
C CYS A 115 -3.95 9.18 -1.70
N CYS A 116 -5.14 8.60 -1.54
CA CYS A 116 -5.79 8.47 -0.23
C CYS A 116 -4.95 7.61 0.72
N ILE A 117 -4.42 6.47 0.26
CA ILE A 117 -3.53 5.63 1.07
C ILE A 117 -2.31 6.44 1.54
N ASP A 118 -1.67 7.21 0.65
CA ASP A 118 -0.51 8.04 1.02
C ASP A 118 -0.87 9.09 2.10
N ILE A 119 -1.99 9.80 1.95
CA ILE A 119 -2.49 10.76 2.96
C ILE A 119 -2.74 10.05 4.30
N VAL A 120 -3.48 8.94 4.27
CA VAL A 120 -3.81 8.17 5.48
C VAL A 120 -2.53 7.71 6.17
N THR A 121 -1.54 7.22 5.41
CA THR A 121 -0.25 6.82 5.99
C THR A 121 0.49 7.98 6.61
N ILE A 122 0.53 9.16 5.97
CA ILE A 122 1.21 10.35 6.52
C ILE A 122 0.52 10.81 7.80
N VAL A 123 -0.82 10.97 7.77
CA VAL A 123 -1.61 11.42 8.92
C VAL A 123 -1.46 10.46 10.09
N ALA A 124 -1.60 9.17 9.85
CA ALA A 124 -1.42 8.16 10.88
C ALA A 124 -0.02 8.21 11.50
N SER A 125 1.02 8.34 10.67
CA SER A 125 2.40 8.40 11.16
C SER A 125 2.64 9.64 12.02
N VAL A 126 2.08 10.80 11.64
CA VAL A 126 2.15 12.03 12.43
C VAL A 126 1.43 11.87 13.76
N VAL A 127 0.23 11.28 13.78
CA VAL A 127 -0.52 11.02 15.02
C VAL A 127 0.28 10.13 15.96
N VAL A 128 0.93 9.09 15.43
CA VAL A 128 1.72 8.19 16.26
C VAL A 128 2.99 8.87 16.79
N LEU A 129 3.69 9.67 15.97
CA LEU A 129 4.83 10.46 16.43
C LEU A 129 4.44 11.48 17.51
N ALA A 130 3.27 12.13 17.37
CA ALA A 130 2.75 13.06 18.37
C ALA A 130 2.45 12.36 19.71
N ASN A 131 1.79 11.20 19.67
CA ASN A 131 1.46 10.41 20.86
C ASN A 131 2.69 9.77 21.52
N GLY A 132 3.73 9.46 20.75
CA GLY A 132 5.00 8.91 21.25
C GLY A 132 5.78 9.88 22.14
N SER A 133 5.52 11.19 22.06
CA SER A 133 6.23 12.21 22.87
C SER A 133 5.72 12.36 24.31
N GLY A 134 4.54 11.81 24.64
CA GLY A 134 3.85 11.99 25.93
C GLY A 134 4.04 10.86 26.97
N GLY A 135 5.02 9.96 26.80
CA GLY A 135 5.30 8.89 27.77
C GLY A 135 4.55 7.56 27.54
N GLN A 136 3.64 7.48 26.57
CA GLN A 136 2.98 6.22 26.14
C GLN A 136 3.68 5.57 24.93
N VAL A 137 5.02 5.53 24.97
CA VAL A 137 5.87 5.12 23.84
C VAL A 137 5.57 3.67 23.41
N VAL A 138 5.34 2.77 24.38
CA VAL A 138 5.15 1.32 24.11
C VAL A 138 3.87 1.00 23.32
N SER A 139 2.77 1.73 23.56
CA SER A 139 1.51 1.53 22.84
C SER A 139 1.55 2.16 21.45
N ALA A 140 2.19 3.33 21.32
CA ALA A 140 2.40 4.02 20.05
C ALA A 140 3.22 3.17 19.07
N VAL A 141 4.27 2.50 19.55
CA VAL A 141 5.17 1.67 18.73
C VAL A 141 4.45 0.45 18.12
N ARG A 142 3.47 -0.14 18.82
CA ARG A 142 2.67 -1.24 18.26
C ARG A 142 1.78 -0.77 17.09
N GLY A 143 1.26 0.45 17.17
CA GLY A 143 0.51 1.07 16.08
C GLY A 143 1.35 1.35 14.82
N LEU A 144 2.63 1.72 14.99
CA LEU A 144 3.57 1.96 13.88
C LEU A 144 3.70 0.76 12.95
N ARG A 145 3.69 -0.46 13.51
CA ARG A 145 3.86 -1.72 12.76
C ARG A 145 2.77 -1.94 11.71
N PHE A 146 1.52 -1.61 12.06
CA PHE A 146 0.39 -1.70 11.11
C PHE A 146 0.50 -0.67 9.98
N PHE A 147 0.94 0.56 10.29
CA PHE A 147 1.11 1.61 9.28
C PHE A 147 2.29 1.35 8.33
N GLN A 148 3.31 0.62 8.78
CA GLN A 148 4.42 0.19 7.93
C GLN A 148 3.97 -0.77 6.81
N ILE A 149 3.02 -1.66 7.08
CA ILE A 149 2.44 -2.53 6.04
C ILE A 149 1.71 -1.70 4.98
N LEU A 150 0.98 -0.66 5.39
CA LEU A 150 0.34 0.29 4.46
C LEU A 150 1.37 1.05 3.60
N ARG A 151 2.58 1.30 4.11
CA ARG A 151 3.70 1.89 3.34
C ARG A 151 4.25 0.94 2.26
N MET A 152 4.06 -0.37 2.39
CA MET A 152 4.41 -1.33 1.34
C MET A 152 3.38 -1.29 0.21
N VAL A 153 2.09 -1.19 0.55
CA VAL A 153 0.99 -1.16 -0.44
C VAL A 153 1.12 0.02 -1.40
N ARG A 154 1.54 1.19 -0.92
CA ARG A 154 1.75 2.38 -1.78
C ARG A 154 2.92 2.23 -2.78
N MET A 155 3.76 1.19 -2.66
CA MET A 155 4.79 0.91 -3.67
C MET A 155 4.17 0.61 -5.04
N ASP A 156 2.95 0.04 -5.09
CA ASP A 156 2.19 -0.09 -6.34
C ASP A 156 1.44 1.21 -6.70
N ARG A 157 2.22 2.24 -6.97
CA ARG A 157 1.81 3.64 -7.17
C ARG A 157 0.78 3.86 -8.29
N ARG A 158 0.63 2.93 -9.22
CA ARG A 158 -0.29 3.01 -10.37
C ARG A 158 -1.43 2.00 -10.32
N GLY A 159 -1.34 1.02 -9.42
CA GLY A 159 -2.12 -0.20 -9.46
C GLY A 159 -1.94 -0.92 -10.80
N GLY A 160 -0.76 -0.83 -11.40
CA GLY A 160 -0.49 -1.45 -12.69
C GLY A 160 -0.53 -2.97 -12.56
N THR A 161 0.11 -3.47 -11.51
CA THR A 161 0.11 -4.89 -11.13
C THR A 161 -1.28 -5.35 -10.76
N TRP A 162 -2.00 -4.58 -9.92
CA TRP A 162 -3.40 -4.90 -9.58
C TRP A 162 -4.34 -4.92 -10.79
N LYS A 163 -4.18 -4.01 -11.74
CA LYS A 163 -4.96 -4.00 -12.99
C LYS A 163 -4.63 -5.18 -13.88
N LEU A 164 -3.35 -5.52 -14.01
CA LEU A 164 -2.91 -6.67 -14.78
C LEU A 164 -3.45 -7.96 -14.16
N LEU A 165 -3.24 -8.16 -12.86
CA LEU A 165 -3.75 -9.31 -12.11
C LEU A 165 -5.27 -9.42 -12.25
N GLY A 166 -5.99 -8.31 -12.03
CA GLY A 166 -7.44 -8.27 -12.21
C GLY A 166 -7.88 -8.60 -13.63
N SER A 167 -7.12 -8.14 -14.65
CA SER A 167 -7.40 -8.47 -16.05
C SER A 167 -7.20 -9.96 -16.34
N VAL A 168 -6.14 -10.57 -15.84
CA VAL A 168 -5.87 -12.01 -16.03
C VAL A 168 -6.90 -12.85 -15.29
N VAL A 169 -7.19 -12.53 -14.03
CA VAL A 169 -8.23 -13.20 -13.23
C VAL A 169 -9.59 -13.07 -13.90
N PHE A 170 -9.93 -11.90 -14.43
CA PHE A 170 -11.20 -11.71 -15.13
C PHE A 170 -11.28 -12.53 -16.42
N ALA A 171 -10.18 -12.64 -17.18
CA ALA A 171 -10.11 -13.45 -18.39
C ALA A 171 -10.35 -14.94 -18.08
N HIS A 172 -9.69 -15.46 -17.03
CA HIS A 172 -9.76 -16.88 -16.64
C HIS A 172 -10.75 -17.17 -15.50
N ARG A 173 -11.72 -16.28 -15.26
CA ARG A 173 -12.63 -16.39 -14.09
C ARG A 173 -13.44 -17.68 -14.05
N ARG A 174 -13.83 -18.22 -15.22
CA ARG A 174 -14.62 -19.46 -15.31
C ARG A 174 -13.80 -20.65 -14.83
N GLU A 175 -12.59 -20.80 -15.37
CA GLU A 175 -11.64 -21.85 -14.99
C GLU A 175 -11.31 -21.77 -13.50
N LEU A 176 -10.98 -20.56 -13.01
CA LEU A 176 -10.64 -20.35 -11.60
C LEU A 176 -11.80 -20.71 -10.65
N ILE A 177 -13.02 -20.27 -10.96
CA ILE A 177 -14.20 -20.58 -10.15
C ILE A 177 -14.49 -22.08 -10.15
N THR A 178 -14.40 -22.74 -11.30
CA THR A 178 -14.61 -24.19 -11.40
C THR A 178 -13.60 -24.97 -10.57
N THR A 179 -12.31 -24.63 -10.63
CA THR A 179 -11.27 -25.28 -9.82
C THR A 179 -11.48 -25.05 -8.33
N VAL A 180 -11.77 -23.81 -7.90
CA VAL A 180 -12.05 -23.50 -6.49
C VAL A 180 -13.31 -24.23 -6.00
N TYR A 181 -14.35 -24.31 -6.83
CA TYR A 181 -15.58 -25.03 -6.48
C TYR A 181 -15.36 -26.53 -6.29
N ILE A 182 -14.68 -27.19 -7.24
CA ILE A 182 -14.37 -28.62 -7.15
C ILE A 182 -13.44 -28.88 -5.95
N GLY A 183 -12.43 -28.05 -5.75
CA GLY A 183 -11.52 -28.14 -4.60
C GLY A 183 -12.24 -27.99 -3.27
N PHE A 184 -13.16 -27.02 -3.16
CA PHE A 184 -13.96 -26.80 -1.96
C PHE A 184 -14.92 -27.98 -1.68
N LEU A 185 -15.57 -28.51 -2.72
CA LEU A 185 -16.44 -29.70 -2.59
C LEU A 185 -15.63 -30.92 -2.10
N GLY A 186 -14.46 -31.15 -2.71
CA GLY A 186 -13.55 -32.23 -2.32
C GLY A 186 -13.04 -32.07 -0.88
N LEU A 187 -12.71 -30.84 -0.47
CA LEU A 187 -12.29 -30.52 0.88
C LEU A 187 -13.37 -30.87 1.91
N ILE A 188 -14.61 -30.43 1.68
CA ILE A 188 -15.73 -30.70 2.59
C ILE A 188 -16.02 -32.20 2.66
N PHE A 189 -16.06 -32.87 1.51
CA PHE A 189 -16.33 -34.30 1.44
C PHE A 189 -15.25 -35.13 2.14
N SER A 190 -13.97 -34.86 1.85
CA SER A 190 -12.85 -35.57 2.46
C SER A 190 -12.77 -35.31 3.98
N SER A 191 -12.95 -34.06 4.41
CA SER A 191 -12.93 -33.72 5.84
C SER A 191 -14.07 -34.39 6.59
N PHE A 192 -15.24 -34.51 5.97
CA PHE A 192 -16.39 -35.20 6.56
C PHE A 192 -16.16 -36.71 6.69
N LEU A 193 -15.59 -37.35 5.67
CA LEU A 193 -15.26 -38.78 5.73
C LEU A 193 -14.24 -39.07 6.83
N VAL A 194 -13.16 -38.28 6.90
CA VAL A 194 -12.13 -38.45 7.94
C VAL A 194 -12.71 -38.20 9.32
N TYR A 195 -13.54 -37.17 9.49
CA TYR A 195 -14.26 -36.94 10.74
C TYR A 195 -15.08 -38.16 11.15
N LEU A 196 -15.87 -38.75 10.25
CA LEU A 196 -16.69 -39.93 10.59
C LEU A 196 -15.88 -41.16 10.97
N VAL A 197 -14.70 -41.36 10.37
CA VAL A 197 -13.81 -42.49 10.66
C VAL A 197 -13.07 -42.29 11.98
N GLU A 198 -12.61 -41.07 12.24
CA GLU A 198 -11.68 -40.78 13.34
C GLU A 198 -12.36 -40.28 14.62
N LYS A 199 -13.61 -39.80 14.55
CA LYS A 199 -14.29 -39.16 15.69
C LYS A 199 -14.34 -39.99 16.98
N ASP A 200 -14.37 -41.33 16.85
CA ASP A 200 -14.55 -42.24 17.99
C ASP A 200 -13.20 -42.79 18.50
N ASN A 201 -12.11 -42.64 17.71
CA ASN A 201 -10.79 -43.23 18.00
C ASN A 201 -9.71 -42.19 18.29
N ASN A 202 -9.94 -40.92 17.94
CA ASN A 202 -8.90 -39.89 17.95
C ASN A 202 -9.39 -38.57 18.57
N ASP A 203 -8.74 -38.17 19.67
CA ASP A 203 -9.02 -36.93 20.38
C ASP A 203 -8.73 -35.64 19.57
N HIS A 204 -8.04 -35.73 18.44
CA HIS A 204 -7.79 -34.59 17.56
C HIS A 204 -8.96 -34.27 16.63
N PHE A 205 -9.90 -35.20 16.42
CA PHE A 205 -11.05 -35.04 15.52
C PHE A 205 -12.39 -34.98 16.27
N LYS A 206 -12.44 -34.18 17.34
CA LYS A 206 -13.63 -34.06 18.21
C LYS A 206 -14.81 -33.40 17.52
N ASN A 207 -14.54 -32.39 16.68
CA ASN A 207 -15.58 -31.67 15.96
C ASN A 207 -15.27 -31.60 14.46
N PHE A 208 -16.31 -31.38 13.66
CA PHE A 208 -16.15 -31.20 12.22
C PHE A 208 -15.17 -30.08 11.82
N PRO A 209 -15.11 -28.91 12.51
CA PRO A 209 -14.10 -27.89 12.23
C PRO A 209 -12.65 -28.36 12.42
N ASP A 210 -12.39 -29.31 13.33
CA ASP A 210 -11.05 -29.83 13.56
C ASP A 210 -10.60 -30.70 12.37
N ALA A 211 -11.53 -31.51 11.84
CA ALA A 211 -11.31 -32.26 10.60
C ALA A 211 -11.20 -31.35 9.36
N LEU A 212 -11.95 -30.24 9.34
CA LEU A 212 -11.85 -29.24 8.27
C LEU A 212 -10.49 -28.54 8.28
N TRP A 213 -9.97 -28.19 9.46
CA TRP A 213 -8.63 -27.62 9.62
C TRP A 213 -7.56 -28.57 9.06
N TRP A 214 -7.61 -29.84 9.45
CA TRP A 214 -6.73 -30.87 8.89
C TRP A 214 -6.87 -30.99 7.36
N GLY A 215 -8.10 -30.96 6.85
CA GLY A 215 -8.38 -31.02 5.42
C GLY A 215 -7.79 -29.83 4.65
N VAL A 216 -7.87 -28.61 5.19
CA VAL A 216 -7.25 -27.41 4.61
C VAL A 216 -5.72 -27.55 4.56
N ILE A 217 -5.10 -27.93 5.68
CA ILE A 217 -3.64 -28.08 5.79
C ILE A 217 -3.12 -29.15 4.81
N THR A 218 -3.82 -30.28 4.71
CA THR A 218 -3.47 -31.39 3.82
C THR A 218 -3.69 -31.02 2.35
N LEU A 219 -4.83 -30.42 1.99
CA LEU A 219 -5.14 -30.04 0.61
C LEU A 219 -4.20 -28.93 0.10
N CYS A 220 -3.80 -28.01 0.99
CA CYS A 220 -2.80 -26.98 0.68
C CYS A 220 -1.36 -27.51 0.74
N THR A 221 -1.14 -28.81 0.98
CA THR A 221 0.18 -29.47 1.05
C THR A 221 1.13 -28.82 2.05
N VAL A 222 0.59 -28.26 3.14
CA VAL A 222 1.39 -27.61 4.20
C VAL A 222 2.05 -28.67 5.09
N GLY A 223 1.34 -29.77 5.40
CA GLY A 223 1.82 -30.87 6.23
C GLY A 223 1.57 -30.64 7.71
#